data_AF-B2ZT77-F1
#
_entry.id   AF-B2ZT77-F1
#
_cell.length_a   1.000
_cell.length_b   1.000
_cell.length_c   1.000
_cell.angle_alpha   90.00
_cell.angle_beta   90.00
_cell.angle_gamma   90.00
#
_symmetry.space_group_name_H-M   'P 1'
#
loop_
_entity.id
_entity.type
_entity.pdbx_description
1 polymer ?
#
loop_
_entity_poly.entity_id
_entity_poly.type
_entity_poly.pdbx_seq_one_letter_code
_entity_poly.pdbx_strand_id
1 'polypeptide(L)' 'DKLNLDNIIARLLEVRGSKPGKNVQLTENEIKGLCIKSREIFLSQPILLELEAPLKICGDVHGQYYDL' A
#
# COMPACT_ATOMS: atom_id res chain seq x y z
N ASP A 1 14.58 8.60 11.61
CA ASP A 1 14.24 7.16 11.76
C ASP A 1 13.81 6.55 10.44
N LYS A 2 14.25 5.32 10.18
CA LYS A 2 13.93 4.59 8.94
C LYS A 2 12.56 3.94 9.09
N LEU A 3 11.65 4.22 8.15
CA LEU A 3 10.33 3.56 8.09
C LEU A 3 10.51 2.04 7.95
N ASN A 4 9.96 1.26 8.88
CA ASN A 4 10.03 -0.20 8.83
C ASN A 4 8.88 -0.76 7.97
N LEU A 5 9.10 -0.81 6.66
CA LEU A 5 8.11 -1.24 5.68
C LEU A 5 7.67 -2.70 5.87
N ASP A 6 8.60 -3.60 6.21
CA ASP A 6 8.29 -5.02 6.36
C ASP A 6 7.31 -5.27 7.52
N ASN A 7 7.49 -4.54 8.63
CA ASN A 7 6.56 -4.63 9.76
C ASN A 7 5.15 -4.10 9.41
N ILE A 8 5.07 -2.99 8.66
CA ILE A 8 3.80 -2.42 8.22
C ILE A 8 3.07 -3.40 7.30
N ILE A 9 3.78 -3.97 6.31
CA ILE A 9 3.21 -4.95 5.38
C ILE A 9 2.72 -6.19 6.14
N ALA A 10 3.51 -6.71 7.08
CA ALA A 10 3.11 -7.86 7.89
C ALA A 10 1.78 -7.60 8.63
N ARG A 11 1.67 -6.47 9.34
CA ARG A 11 0.46 -6.06 10.06
C ARG A 11 -0.75 -5.86 9.15
N LEU A 12 -0.53 -5.30 7.95
CA LEU A 12 -1.58 -5.16 6.94
C LEU A 12 -2.09 -6.53 6.46
N LEU A 13 -1.21 -7.51 6.28
CA LEU A 13 -1.57 -8.85 5.81
C LEU A 13 -2.10 -9.78 6.91
N GLU A 14 -1.81 -9.51 8.19
CA GLU A 14 -2.27 -10.31 9.35
C GLU A 14 -3.80 -10.42 9.46
N VAL A 15 -4.56 -9.51 8.86
CA VAL A 15 -6.03 -9.57 8.87
C VAL A 15 -6.59 -10.47 7.75
N ARG A 16 -5.76 -11.04 6.88
CA ARG A 16 -6.18 -12.02 5.89
C ARG A 16 -6.84 -13.22 6.58
N GLY A 17 -8.05 -13.59 6.15
CA GLY A 17 -8.83 -14.66 6.77
C GLY A 17 -9.53 -14.28 8.09
N SER A 18 -9.31 -13.06 8.61
CA SER A 18 -10.18 -12.51 9.67
C SER A 18 -11.56 -12.17 9.10
N LYS A 19 -12.54 -11.99 9.97
CA LYS A 19 -13.86 -11.46 9.58
C LYS A 19 -13.68 -10.12 8.85
N PRO A 20 -14.24 -9.95 7.64
CA PRO A 20 -14.18 -8.68 6.91
C PRO A 20 -14.62 -7.49 7.77
N GLY A 21 -13.88 -6.38 7.66
CA GLY A 21 -14.07 -5.17 8.45
C GLY A 21 -13.17 -5.05 9.69
N LYS A 22 -12.30 -6.03 9.99
CA LYS A 22 -11.26 -5.84 11.03
C LYS A 22 -10.21 -4.84 10.53
N ASN A 23 -10.00 -3.78 11.32
CA ASN A 23 -9.04 -2.71 11.04
C ASN A 23 -7.60 -3.12 11.40
N VAL A 24 -6.64 -2.55 10.67
CA VAL A 24 -5.21 -2.59 11.00
C VAL A 24 -4.84 -1.23 11.58
N GLN A 25 -4.34 -1.22 12.82
CA GLN A 25 -3.96 0.02 13.49
C GLN A 25 -2.53 0.37 13.09
N LEU A 26 -2.34 1.41 12.27
CA LEU A 26 -1.04 2.03 12.00
C LEU A 26 -0.95 3.35 12.75
N THR A 27 0.26 3.72 13.19
CA THR A 27 0.48 5.03 13.81
C THR A 27 0.43 6.14 12.75
N GLU A 28 0.12 7.37 13.17
CA GLU A 28 0.12 8.53 12.28
C GLU A 28 1.47 8.70 11.55
N ASN A 29 2.58 8.51 12.26
CA ASN A 29 3.91 8.62 11.69
C ASN A 29 4.21 7.55 10.64
N GLU A 30 3.71 6.32 10.82
CA GLU A 30 3.83 5.26 9.81
C GLU A 30 3.06 5.63 8.55
N ILE A 31 1.81 6.07 8.69
CA ILE A 31 0.95 6.49 7.57
C ILE A 31 1.59 7.68 6.83
N LYS A 32 2.01 8.70 7.57
CA LYS A 32 2.68 9.88 7.01
C LYS A 32 3.98 9.50 6.29
N GLY A 33 4.75 8.58 6.84
CA GLY A 33 5.96 8.04 6.23
C GLY A 33 5.68 7.36 4.88
N LEU A 34 4.62 6.54 4.80
CA LEU A 34 4.18 5.92 3.55
C LEU A 34 3.83 6.98 2.49
N CYS A 35 3.06 8.01 2.87
CA CYS A 35 2.69 9.10 1.96
C CYS A 35 3.89 9.89 1.45
N ILE A 36 4.83 10.26 2.33
CA ILE A 36 6.03 11.01 1.94
C ILE A 36 6.89 10.16 1.00
N LYS A 37 7.16 8.90 1.37
CA LYS A 37 8.06 8.06 0.59
C LYS A 37 7.47 7.66 -0.77
N SER A 38 6.18 7.34 -0.83
CA SER A 38 5.49 7.06 -2.10
C SER A 38 5.46 8.29 -3.00
N ARG A 39 5.19 9.48 -2.46
CA ARG A 39 5.25 10.75 -3.21
C ARG A 39 6.61 11.00 -3.86
N GLU A 40 7.70 10.76 -3.14
CA GLU A 40 9.06 10.85 -3.71
C GLU A 40 9.24 9.90 -4.90
N ILE A 41 8.80 8.64 -4.76
CA ILE A 41 8.90 7.63 -5.82
C ILE A 41 8.07 8.06 -7.04
N PHE A 42 6.82 8.49 -6.85
CA PHE A 42 5.97 8.97 -7.93
C PHE A 42 6.59 10.16 -8.67
N LEU A 43 7.22 11.10 -7.97
CA LEU A 43 7.89 12.25 -8.58
C LEU A 43 9.17 11.87 -9.34
N SER A 44 9.81 10.75 -8.98
CA SER A 44 10.98 10.23 -9.68
C SER A 44 10.65 9.44 -10.95
N GLN A 45 9.40 8.99 -11.09
CA GLN A 45 8.91 8.24 -12.24
C GLN A 45 8.23 9.16 -13.26
N PRO A 46 8.20 8.79 -14.56
CA PRO A 46 7.48 9.57 -15.55
C PRO A 46 5.97 9.52 -15.30
N ILE A 47 5.28 10.64 -15.56
CA ILE A 47 3.82 10.75 -15.44
C ILE A 47 3.08 9.78 -16.38
N LEU A 48 3.69 9.46 -17.53
CA LEU A 48 3.26 8.42 -18.45
C LEU A 48 4.22 7.23 -18.29
N LEU A 49 3.77 6.18 -17.60
CA LEU A 49 4.58 5.00 -17.37
C LEU A 49 4.73 4.18 -18.65
N GLU A 50 5.96 3.79 -18.96
CA GLU A 50 6.29 2.79 -19.96
C GLU A 50 6.53 1.45 -19.24
N LEU A 51 5.68 0.46 -19.50
CA LEU A 51 5.68 -0.84 -18.81
C LEU A 51 5.78 -1.99 -19.81
N GLU A 52 6.43 -3.07 -19.41
CA GLU A 52 6.57 -4.28 -20.20
C GLU A 52 5.71 -5.43 -19.65
N ALA A 53 5.25 -6.30 -20.56
CA ALA A 53 4.50 -7.50 -20.19
C ALA A 53 5.44 -8.63 -19.73
N PRO A 54 4.96 -9.58 -18.89
CA PRO A 54 3.59 -9.74 -18.39
C PRO A 54 3.29 -8.92 -17.12
N LEU A 55 2.08 -8.35 -17.03
CA LEU A 55 1.58 -7.68 -15.82
C LEU A 55 0.09 -7.97 -15.59
N LYS A 56 -0.42 -7.66 -14.38
CA LYS A 56 -1.85 -7.69 -14.04
C LYS A 56 -2.35 -6.26 -13.88
N ILE A 57 -3.47 -5.95 -14.52
CA ILE A 57 -4.16 -4.66 -14.40
C ILE A 57 -5.41 -4.89 -13.55
N CYS A 58 -5.52 -4.17 -12.44
CA CYS A 58 -6.70 -4.15 -11.57
C CYS A 58 -7.40 -2.80 -11.71
N GLY A 59 -8.73 -2.82 -11.72
CA GLY A 59 -9.56 -1.60 -11.75
C GLY A 59 -9.79 -1.03 -10.35
N ASP A 60 -10.98 -0.47 -10.16
CA ASP A 60 -11.35 0.22 -8.93
C ASP A 60 -11.37 -0.70 -7.70
N VAL A 61 -10.87 -0.16 -6.57
CA VAL A 61 -10.90 -0.83 -5.25
C VAL A 61 -11.88 -0.16 -4.28
N HIS A 62 -12.04 1.17 -4.33
CA HIS A 62 -12.97 1.95 -3.48
C HIS A 62 -12.94 1.63 -1.97
N GLY A 63 -11.76 1.30 -1.43
CA GLY A 63 -11.60 1.00 0.00
C GLY A 63 -12.09 -0.38 0.44
N GLN A 64 -12.41 -1.26 -0.51
CA GLN A 64 -12.80 -2.65 -0.25
C GLN A 64 -11.58 -3.51 0.07
N TYR A 65 -10.98 -3.30 1.25
CA TYR A 65 -9.67 -3.87 1.61
C TYR A 65 -9.59 -5.41 1.59
N TYR A 66 -10.69 -6.10 1.87
CA TYR A 66 -10.71 -7.58 1.86
C TYR A 66 -10.86 -8.17 0.45
N ASP A 67 -11.30 -7.36 -0.52
CA ASP A 67 -11.40 -7.73 -1.93
C ASP A 67 -10.07 -7.47 -2.68
N LEU A 68 -9.21 -6.59 -2.13
CA LEU A 68 -7.85 -6.29 -2.60
C LEU A 68 -6.84 -7.37 -2.17
#